data_AF-Q1RPY3-F1
#
_entry.id   AF-Q1RPY3-F1
#
_cell.length_a   1.000
_cell.length_b   1.000
_cell.length_c   1.000
_cell.angle_alpha   90.00
_cell.angle_beta   90.00
_cell.angle_gamma   90.00
#
_symmetry.space_group_name_H-M   'P 1'
#
loop_
_entity.id
_entity.type
_entity.pdbx_description
1 polymer ?
#
loop_
_entity_poly.entity_id
_entity_poly.type
_entity_poly.pdbx_seq_one_letter_code
_entity_poly.pdbx_strand_id
1 'polypeptide(L)'
;MGKRYFCEYCQRGFQDNLTARNKHLKSSIHIKNQQLWYHQFRDTQSLYNDALRKKPCQSYLATGVCQFGNHCNYRHLSDQELYNLKQSIENEPLLSNEEILAKWFVRRKSTEDLKKEERETIDDETSYLKVPPNLKPFGLLPPSLQPPPYICCLTTCFNEWG
;
A
#
# COMPACT_ATOMS: atom_id res chain seq x y z
N MET A 1 3.19 -19.45 -19.99
CA MET A 1 3.31 -18.13 -19.33
C MET A 1 3.64 -18.38 -17.85
N GLY A 2 4.89 -18.17 -17.41
CA GLY A 2 5.31 -18.44 -16.03
C GLY A 2 4.91 -17.32 -15.06
N LYS A 3 4.70 -17.65 -13.77
CA LYS A 3 4.46 -16.65 -12.72
C LYS A 3 5.68 -15.71 -12.61
N ARG A 4 5.46 -14.41 -12.39
CA ARG A 4 6.51 -13.40 -12.21
C ARG A 4 6.48 -12.91 -10.76
N TYR A 5 7.64 -12.77 -10.15
CA TYR A 5 7.79 -12.16 -8.84
C TYR A 5 8.20 -10.70 -8.99
N PHE A 6 7.53 -9.83 -8.26
CA PHE A 6 7.84 -8.41 -8.15
C PHE A 6 8.31 -8.10 -6.72
N CYS A 7 9.45 -7.43 -6.59
CA CYS A 7 9.92 -6.91 -5.31
C CYS A 7 9.61 -5.42 -5.21
N GLU A 8 8.82 -5.04 -4.21
CA GLU A 8 8.40 -3.64 -3.97
C GLU A 8 9.57 -2.75 -3.57
N TYR A 9 10.47 -3.24 -2.70
CA TYR A 9 11.66 -2.49 -2.28
C TYR A 9 12.62 -2.18 -3.43
N CYS A 10 12.74 -3.10 -4.40
CA CYS A 10 13.64 -2.95 -5.53
C CYS A 10 12.96 -2.46 -6.82
N GLN A 11 11.63 -2.40 -6.83
CA GLN A 11 10.78 -2.08 -7.99
C GLN A 11 11.15 -2.89 -9.25
N ARG A 12 11.47 -4.18 -9.07
CA ARG A 12 11.93 -5.07 -10.16
C ARG A 12 11.08 -6.33 -10.23
N GLY A 13 10.66 -6.68 -11.44
CA GLY A 13 9.91 -7.90 -11.75
C GLY A 13 10.73 -8.91 -12.53
N PHE A 14 10.90 -10.13 -12.00
CA PHE A 14 11.61 -11.23 -12.65
C PHE A 14 10.76 -12.51 -12.67
N GLN A 15 11.20 -13.54 -13.39
CA GLN A 15 10.50 -14.83 -13.42
C GLN A 15 10.53 -15.48 -12.02
N ASP A 16 9.37 -15.92 -11.53
CA ASP A 16 9.25 -16.46 -10.17
C ASP A 16 9.84 -17.87 -10.08
N ASN A 17 11.14 -17.92 -9.81
CA ASN A 17 11.89 -19.12 -9.48
C ASN A 17 12.32 -19.00 -8.01
N LEU A 18 12.05 -20.02 -7.19
CA LEU A 18 12.34 -19.99 -5.75
C LEU A 18 13.82 -19.66 -5.44
N THR A 19 14.74 -20.25 -6.18
CA THR A 19 16.19 -20.03 -6.05
C THR A 19 16.57 -18.58 -6.41
N ALA A 20 16.04 -18.06 -7.52
CA ALA A 20 16.28 -16.67 -7.94
C ALA A 20 15.70 -15.67 -6.94
N ARG A 21 14.49 -15.95 -6.41
CA ARG A 21 13.84 -15.14 -5.38
C ARG A 21 14.65 -15.09 -4.10
N ASN A 22 15.10 -16.24 -3.60
CA ASN A 22 15.94 -16.30 -2.40
C ASN A 22 17.28 -15.57 -2.60
N LYS A 23 17.92 -15.72 -3.77
CA LYS A 23 19.15 -14.99 -4.10
C LYS A 23 18.90 -13.48 -4.16
N HIS A 24 17.76 -13.04 -4.69
CA HIS A 24 17.37 -11.64 -4.71
C HIS A 24 17.18 -11.09 -3.28
N LEU A 25 16.41 -11.77 -2.44
CA LEU A 25 16.12 -11.33 -1.07
C LEU A 25 17.39 -11.25 -0.20
N LYS A 26 18.34 -12.16 -0.40
CA LYS A 26 19.64 -12.15 0.31
C LYS A 26 20.69 -11.24 -0.34
N SER A 27 20.36 -10.57 -1.44
CA SER A 27 21.31 -9.67 -2.11
C SER A 27 21.56 -8.41 -1.30
N SER A 28 22.78 -7.89 -1.33
CA SER A 28 23.14 -6.64 -0.66
C SER A 28 22.32 -5.44 -1.17
N ILE A 29 21.92 -5.47 -2.45
CA ILE A 29 21.06 -4.44 -3.04
C ILE A 29 19.68 -4.46 -2.40
N HIS A 30 19.05 -5.64 -2.28
CA HIS A 30 17.75 -5.77 -1.64
C HIS A 30 17.79 -5.32 -0.17
N ILE A 31 18.78 -5.79 0.59
CA ILE A 31 18.94 -5.42 2.01
C ILE A 31 19.10 -3.90 2.16
N LYS A 32 19.91 -3.25 1.31
CA LYS A 32 20.06 -1.79 1.32
C LYS A 32 18.78 -1.05 0.97
N ASN A 33 18.08 -1.48 -0.08
CA ASN A 33 16.82 -0.85 -0.49
C ASN A 33 15.73 -1.01 0.57
N GLN A 34 15.65 -2.19 1.19
CA GLN A 34 14.78 -2.44 2.32
C GLN A 34 15.10 -1.49 3.49
N GLN A 35 16.37 -1.36 3.87
CA GLN A 35 16.77 -0.41 4.91
C GLN A 35 16.39 1.03 4.57
N LEU A 36 16.68 1.48 3.34
CA LEU A 36 16.33 2.83 2.87
C LEU A 36 14.83 3.10 2.92
N TRP A 37 14.01 2.10 2.56
CA TRP A 37 12.57 2.19 2.67
C TRP A 37 12.14 2.41 4.12
N TYR A 38 12.64 1.60 5.07
CA TYR A 38 12.32 1.79 6.49
C TYR A 38 12.84 3.12 7.06
N HIS A 39 13.95 3.66 6.54
CA HIS A 39 14.44 4.97 6.94
C HIS A 39 13.43 6.11 6.65
N GLN A 40 12.60 5.98 5.62
CA GLN A 40 11.58 6.97 5.27
C GLN A 40 10.40 6.97 6.25
N PHE A 41 10.13 5.85 6.91
CA PHE A 41 9.01 5.66 7.83
C PHE A 41 9.44 5.53 9.29
N ARG A 42 10.60 6.09 9.66
CA ARG A 42 11.06 6.06 11.06
C ARG A 42 10.22 6.99 11.93
N ASP A 43 9.91 6.52 13.14
CA ASP A 43 9.23 7.31 14.15
C ASP A 43 10.05 8.54 14.54
N THR A 44 9.38 9.68 14.72
CA THR A 44 10.00 10.95 15.15
C THR A 44 10.74 10.79 16.48
N GLN A 45 10.16 10.04 17.41
CA GLN A 45 10.77 9.70 18.70
C GLN A 45 12.06 8.90 18.54
N SER A 46 12.08 7.91 17.65
CA SER A 46 13.27 7.10 17.38
C SER A 46 14.36 7.96 16.72
N LEU A 47 14.00 8.81 15.75
CA LEU A 47 14.93 9.73 15.10
C LEU A 47 15.56 10.73 16.09
N TYR A 48 14.76 11.29 17.00
CA TYR A 48 15.24 12.21 18.03
C TYR A 48 16.27 11.53 18.95
N ASN A 49 15.95 10.34 19.45
CA ASN A 49 16.83 9.58 20.33
C ASN A 49 18.15 9.17 19.62
N ASP A 50 18.06 8.72 18.36
CA ASP A 50 19.23 8.41 17.54
C ASP A 50 20.12 9.65 17.32
N ALA A 51 19.48 10.80 17.06
CA ALA A 51 20.19 12.04 16.83
C ALA A 51 20.86 12.57 18.11
N LEU A 52 20.23 12.47 19.28
CA LEU A 52 20.87 12.85 20.55
C LEU A 52 22.14 12.04 20.86
N ARG A 53 22.15 10.75 20.49
CA ARG A 53 23.31 9.87 20.71
C ARG A 53 24.48 10.19 19.78
N LYS A 54 24.21 10.81 18.63
CA LYS A 54 25.20 11.08 17.57
C LYS A 54 25.67 12.52 17.63
N LYS A 55 26.98 12.73 17.42
CA LYS A 55 27.54 14.08 17.24
C LYS A 55 27.04 14.70 15.93
N PRO A 56 26.89 16.04 15.85
CA PRO A 56 26.54 16.74 14.61
C PRO A 56 27.57 16.51 13.51
N CYS A 57 27.10 16.29 12.28
CA CYS A 57 27.96 16.16 11.11
C CYS A 57 28.43 17.56 10.67
N GLN A 58 29.70 17.87 10.90
CA GLN A 58 30.26 19.19 10.54
C GLN A 58 30.18 19.47 9.03
N SER A 59 30.50 18.49 8.19
CA SER A 59 30.46 18.66 6.73
C SER A 59 29.05 18.96 6.21
N TYR A 60 28.05 18.26 6.74
CA TYR A 60 26.64 18.49 6.39
C TYR A 60 26.15 19.85 6.90
N LEU A 61 26.47 20.23 8.13
CA LEU A 61 26.05 21.52 8.68
C LEU A 61 26.73 22.71 8.01
N ALA A 62 27.99 22.55 7.56
CA ALA A 62 28.72 23.61 6.88
C ALA A 62 28.34 23.77 5.40
N THR A 63 28.10 22.65 4.70
CA THR A 63 27.98 22.63 3.22
C THR A 63 26.58 22.23 2.75
N GLY A 64 25.73 21.72 3.63
CA GLY A 64 24.45 21.09 3.28
C GLY A 64 24.57 19.72 2.60
N VAL A 65 25.80 19.26 2.33
CA VAL A 65 26.08 18.01 1.61
C VAL A 65 27.05 17.16 2.41
N CYS A 66 26.70 15.88 2.60
CA CYS A 66 27.55 14.89 3.24
C CYS A 66 27.96 13.82 2.23
N GLN A 67 29.26 13.56 2.10
CA GLN A 67 29.80 12.55 1.19
C GLN A 67 29.35 11.12 1.56
N PHE A 68 29.01 10.88 2.83
CA PHE A 68 28.56 9.58 3.32
C PHE A 68 27.04 9.35 3.17
N GLY A 69 26.27 10.40 2.84
CA GLY A 69 24.82 10.32 2.69
C GLY A 69 24.12 9.65 3.87
N ASN A 70 23.27 8.66 3.60
CA ASN A 70 22.48 7.93 4.61
C ASN A 70 23.32 7.00 5.51
N HIS A 71 24.58 6.72 5.13
CA HIS A 71 25.49 5.87 5.93
C HIS A 71 26.38 6.71 6.86
N CYS A 72 26.08 8.00 7.02
CA CYS A 72 26.82 8.87 7.93
C CYS A 72 26.65 8.42 9.40
N ASN A 73 27.77 8.31 10.10
CA ASN A 73 27.78 7.98 11.53
C ASN A 73 27.36 9.18 12.41
N TYR A 74 27.34 10.37 11.85
CA TYR A 74 26.97 11.63 12.51
C TYR A 74 25.54 12.03 12.15
N ARG A 75 24.89 12.85 12.98
CA ARG A 75 23.53 13.32 12.67
C ARG A 75 23.58 14.43 11.61
N HIS A 76 22.60 14.40 10.69
CA HIS A 76 22.33 15.46 9.70
C HIS A 76 21.21 16.38 10.18
N LEU A 77 21.20 16.68 11.47
CA LEU A 77 20.29 17.65 12.06
C LEU A 77 21.15 18.72 12.72
N SER A 78 20.68 19.96 12.67
CA SER A 78 21.16 21.09 13.44
C SER A 78 20.57 21.07 14.85
N ASP A 79 21.08 21.90 15.76
CA ASP A 79 20.54 22.02 17.11
C ASP A 79 19.12 22.60 17.12
N GLN A 80 18.84 23.52 16.19
CA GLN A 80 17.50 24.09 16.02
C GLN A 80 16.49 23.03 15.55
N GLU A 81 16.86 22.20 14.58
CA GLU A 81 16.00 21.11 14.10
C GLU A 81 15.75 20.06 15.18
N LEU A 82 16.76 19.74 16.00
CA LEU A 82 16.58 18.86 17.15
C LEU A 82 15.59 19.42 18.17
N TYR A 83 15.67 20.73 18.43
CA TYR A 83 14.74 21.40 19.34
C TYR A 83 13.31 21.37 18.79
N ASN A 84 13.13 21.65 17.50
CA ASN A 84 11.82 21.58 16.85
C ASN A 84 11.24 20.16 16.87
N LEU A 85 12.10 19.15 16.67
CA LEU A 85 11.69 17.75 16.73
C LEU A 85 11.25 17.37 18.15
N LYS A 86 11.99 17.81 19.18
CA LYS A 86 11.62 17.63 20.59
C LYS A 86 10.27 18.27 20.89
N GLN A 87 10.05 19.50 20.44
CA GLN A 87 8.78 20.18 20.63
C GLN A 87 7.64 19.45 19.92
N SER A 88 7.87 18.95 18.71
CA SER A 88 6.85 18.18 17.98
C SER A 88 6.46 16.92 18.77
N ILE A 89 7.43 16.20 19.33
CA ILE A 89 7.20 15.05 20.20
C ILE A 89 6.39 15.41 21.45
N GLU A 90 6.74 16.50 22.13
CA GLU A 90 6.06 16.91 23.37
C GLU A 90 4.63 17.40 23.12
N ASN A 91 4.37 17.98 21.94
CA ASN A 91 3.05 18.44 21.53
C ASN A 91 2.22 17.35 20.84
N GLU A 92 2.78 16.18 20.52
CA GLU A 92 1.99 15.05 20.01
C GLU A 92 0.99 14.61 21.09
N PRO A 93 -0.32 14.66 20.82
CA PRO A 93 -1.31 14.23 21.78
C PRO A 93 -1.08 12.75 22.10
N LEU A 94 -0.90 12.43 23.37
CA LEU A 94 -0.88 11.05 23.86
C LEU A 94 -2.28 10.46 23.71
N LEU A 95 -2.65 10.10 22.48
CA LEU A 95 -3.91 9.43 22.21
C LEU A 95 -3.88 8.08 22.91
N SER A 96 -4.92 7.80 23.69
CA SER A 96 -5.03 6.48 24.30
C SER A 96 -5.17 5.41 23.21
N ASN A 97 -4.77 4.18 23.50
CA ASN A 97 -4.97 3.07 22.56
C ASN A 97 -6.46 2.95 22.15
N GLU A 98 -7.38 3.28 23.06
CA GLU A 98 -8.82 3.29 22.79
C GLU A 98 -9.21 4.36 21.76
N GLU A 99 -8.65 5.56 21.86
CA GLU A 99 -8.89 6.65 20.91
C GLU A 99 -8.31 6.37 19.52
N ILE A 100 -7.12 5.75 19.48
CA ILE A 100 -6.48 5.32 18.22
C ILE A 100 -7.35 4.27 17.52
N LEU A 101 -7.80 3.26 18.27
CA LEU A 101 -8.70 2.23 17.77
C LEU A 101 -10.02 2.84 17.30
N ALA A 102 -10.62 3.75 18.07
CA ALA A 102 -11.85 4.44 17.69
C ALA A 102 -11.71 5.21 16.37
N LYS A 103 -10.64 6.00 16.19
CA LYS A 103 -10.35 6.72 14.94
C LYS A 103 -10.22 5.75 13.75
N TRP A 104 -9.55 4.63 13.96
CA TRP A 104 -9.37 3.63 12.91
C TRP A 104 -10.68 2.90 12.54
N PHE A 105 -11.50 2.54 13.53
CA PHE A 105 -12.81 1.93 13.30
C PHE A 105 -13.74 2.87 12.52
N VAL A 106 -13.75 4.17 12.84
CA VAL A 106 -14.52 5.18 12.09
C VAL A 106 -14.07 5.25 10.63
N ARG A 107 -12.76 5.30 10.38
CA ARG A 107 -12.20 5.33 9.02
C ARG A 107 -12.59 4.07 8.22
N ARG A 108 -12.56 2.90 8.85
CA ARG A 108 -12.96 1.65 8.19
C ARG A 108 -14.46 1.62 7.91
N LYS A 109 -15.28 1.98 8.88
CA LYS A 109 -16.74 2.02 8.72
C LYS A 109 -17.13 2.95 7.57
N SER A 110 -16.50 4.12 7.46
CA SER A 110 -16.68 5.01 6.30
C SER A 110 -16.29 4.36 4.97
N THR A 111 -15.21 3.57 4.89
CA THR A 111 -14.88 2.83 3.66
C THR A 111 -15.83 1.67 3.36
N GLU A 112 -16.40 1.06 4.39
CA GLU A 112 -17.41 0.00 4.25
C GLU A 112 -18.76 0.59 3.85
N ASP A 113 -19.15 1.73 4.41
CA ASP A 113 -20.34 2.48 4.06
C ASP A 113 -20.25 3.00 2.62
N LEU A 114 -19.10 3.52 2.17
CA LEU A 114 -18.88 3.84 0.75
C LEU A 114 -18.99 2.60 -0.16
N LYS A 115 -18.44 1.47 0.26
CA LYS A 115 -18.57 0.19 -0.45
C LYS A 115 -19.97 -0.43 -0.34
N LYS A 116 -20.80 0.03 0.61
CA LYS A 116 -22.18 -0.41 0.84
C LYS A 116 -23.14 0.50 0.10
N GLU A 117 -22.88 1.80 -0.01
CA GLU A 117 -23.56 2.71 -0.94
C GLU A 117 -23.27 2.29 -2.39
N GLU A 118 -22.03 1.91 -2.72
CA GLU A 118 -21.70 1.28 -4.00
C GLU A 118 -22.37 -0.10 -4.18
N ARG A 119 -22.79 -0.78 -3.12
CA ARG A 119 -23.48 -2.08 -3.19
C ARG A 119 -25.00 -1.95 -3.19
N GLU A 120 -25.55 -1.00 -2.45
CA GLU A 120 -26.97 -0.65 -2.36
C GLU A 120 -27.42 0.12 -3.59
N THR A 121 -26.52 0.86 -4.27
CA THR A 121 -26.76 1.30 -5.67
C THR A 121 -26.74 0.14 -6.68
N ILE A 122 -26.33 -1.05 -6.26
CA ILE A 122 -26.30 -2.28 -7.05
C ILE A 122 -27.40 -3.28 -6.63
N ASP A 123 -28.21 -2.94 -5.62
CA ASP A 123 -29.34 -3.75 -5.14
C ASP A 123 -30.70 -3.19 -5.60
N ASP A 124 -30.82 -2.96 -6.91
CA ASP A 124 -32.01 -3.46 -7.62
C ASP A 124 -31.60 -4.84 -8.12
N GLU A 125 -32.39 -5.89 -7.83
CA GLU A 125 -32.24 -7.27 -8.34
C GLU A 125 -32.37 -7.37 -9.88
N THR A 126 -31.57 -6.57 -10.59
CA THR A 126 -31.50 -6.46 -12.05
C THR A 126 -30.17 -5.84 -12.50
N SER A 127 -29.22 -5.56 -11.58
CA SER A 127 -27.99 -4.81 -11.89
C SER A 127 -26.92 -5.64 -12.63
N TYR A 128 -26.95 -6.97 -12.55
CA TYR A 128 -26.03 -7.83 -13.31
C TYR A 128 -26.38 -7.96 -14.80
N LEU A 129 -27.50 -7.36 -15.25
CA LEU A 129 -28.02 -7.50 -16.62
C LEU A 129 -28.37 -6.18 -17.32
N LYS A 130 -27.98 -5.02 -16.77
CA LYS A 130 -28.14 -3.75 -17.49
C LYS A 130 -27.05 -3.61 -18.55
N VAL A 131 -27.36 -4.15 -19.73
CA VAL A 131 -26.64 -3.87 -20.97
C VAL A 131 -26.56 -2.34 -21.15
N PRO A 132 -25.36 -1.75 -21.33
CA PRO A 132 -25.19 -0.32 -21.52
C PRO A 132 -26.17 0.23 -22.56
N PRO A 133 -26.79 1.41 -22.35
CA PRO A 133 -27.86 1.94 -23.21
C PRO A 133 -27.44 2.17 -24.67
N ASN A 134 -26.14 2.07 -24.97
CA ASN A 134 -25.58 2.20 -26.32
C ASN A 134 -25.53 0.87 -27.11
N LEU A 135 -25.93 -0.26 -26.52
CA LEU A 135 -26.04 -1.53 -27.22
C LEU A 135 -27.45 -1.66 -27.81
N LYS A 136 -27.53 -1.52 -29.14
CA LYS A 136 -28.78 -1.65 -29.88
C LYS A 136 -29.38 -3.05 -29.64
N PRO A 137 -30.72 -3.16 -29.51
CA PRO A 137 -31.40 -4.46 -29.45
C PRO A 137 -30.92 -5.34 -30.61
N PHE A 138 -30.51 -6.57 -30.30
CA PHE A 138 -30.06 -7.55 -31.28
C PHE A 138 -31.21 -7.89 -32.23
N GLY A 139 -31.35 -7.11 -33.31
CA GLY A 139 -32.28 -7.41 -34.39
C GLY A 139 -31.89 -8.73 -35.03
N LEU A 140 -32.79 -9.72 -34.94
CA LEU A 140 -32.85 -10.96 -35.72
C LEU A 140 -31.51 -11.67 -35.94
N LEU A 141 -30.76 -11.94 -34.86
CA LEU A 141 -29.68 -12.92 -34.91
C LEU A 141 -30.29 -14.33 -35.10
N PRO A 142 -29.72 -15.17 -35.99
CA PRO A 142 -30.19 -16.54 -36.18
C PRO A 142 -30.09 -17.33 -34.86
N PRO A 143 -30.93 -18.37 -34.63
CA PRO A 143 -31.06 -19.04 -33.34
C PRO A 143 -29.74 -19.51 -32.71
N SER A 144 -28.74 -19.83 -33.53
CA SER A 144 -27.41 -20.29 -33.10
C SER A 144 -26.50 -19.21 -32.50
N LEU A 145 -26.81 -17.93 -32.71
CA LEU A 145 -26.03 -16.77 -32.24
C LEU A 145 -26.78 -15.93 -31.21
N GLN A 146 -27.96 -16.40 -30.77
CA GLN A 146 -28.69 -15.77 -29.68
C GLN A 146 -28.05 -16.19 -28.35
N PRO A 147 -27.81 -15.25 -27.42
CA PRO A 147 -27.35 -15.61 -26.09
C PRO A 147 -28.38 -16.54 -25.43
N PRO A 148 -27.94 -17.55 -24.65
CA PRO A 148 -28.85 -18.46 -23.97
C PRO A 148 -29.79 -17.67 -23.04
N PRO A 149 -31.05 -18.12 -22.87
CA PRO A 149 -32.03 -17.42 -22.06
C PRO A 149 -31.55 -17.30 -20.61
N TYR A 150 -31.72 -16.12 -20.02
CA TYR A 150 -31.21 -15.75 -18.70
C TYR A 150 -31.62 -16.67 -17.54
N ILE A 151 -32.69 -17.45 -17.71
CA ILE A 151 -33.13 -18.47 -16.76
C ILE A 151 -32.03 -19.52 -16.52
N CYS A 152 -31.22 -19.84 -17.53
CA CYS A 152 -30.15 -20.82 -17.42
C CYS A 152 -28.99 -20.34 -16.54
N CYS A 153 -28.84 -19.02 -16.34
CA CYS A 153 -27.80 -18.42 -15.51
C CYS A 153 -28.21 -18.24 -14.04
N LEU A 154 -29.50 -18.38 -13.72
CA LEU A 154 -30.05 -18.26 -12.36
C LEU A 154 -30.06 -19.60 -11.61
N THR A 155 -29.82 -20.70 -12.30
CA THR A 155 -29.69 -22.02 -11.69
C THR A 155 -28.32 -22.14 -11.00
N THR A 156 -28.22 -21.61 -9.79
CA THR A 156 -27.08 -21.85 -8.89
C THR A 156 -27.12 -23.30 -8.37
N CYS A 157 -26.80 -24.25 -9.24
CA CYS A 157 -26.54 -25.64 -8.85
C CYS A 157 -25.09 -26.00 -9.18
N PHE A 158 -24.14 -25.29 -8.55
CA PHE A 158 -22.73 -25.70 -8.53
C PHE A 158 -22.39 -26.21 -7.13
N ASN A 159 -23.03 -27.30 -6.70
CA ASN A 159 -22.75 -27.95 -5.41
C ASN A 159 -21.72 -29.08 -5.49
N GLU A 160 -21.11 -29.31 -6.66
CA GLU A 160 -20.04 -30.29 -6.78
C GLU A 160 -18.90 -29.69 -7.62
N TRP A 161 -17.83 -29.32 -6.92
CA TRP A 161 -16.52 -29.22 -7.54
C TRP A 161 -15.87 -30.58 -7.33
N GLY A 162 -15.74 -31.34 -8.42
CA GLY A 162 -14.88 -32.53 -8.47
C GLY A 162 -13.41 -32.17 -8.51
#